data_AF-A0A2T3Q0C5-F1
#
_entry.id   AF-A0A2T3Q0C5-F1
#
_cell.length_a   1.000
_cell.length_b   1.000
_cell.length_c   1.000
_cell.angle_alpha   90.00
_cell.angle_beta   90.00
_cell.angle_gamma   90.00
#
_symmetry.space_group_name_H-M   'P 1'
#
loop_
_entity.id
_entity.type
_entity.pdbx_description
1 polymer ?
#
loop_
_entity_poly.entity_id
_entity_poly.type
_entity_poly.pdbx_seq_one_letter_code
_entity_poly.pdbx_strand_id
1 'polypeptide(L)'
;MKTHTFVAAAVLLLSGCDITTETRQPPTANDIEMCQQRIAVKTNYAITAMSDNSLDNKSQDNRNWVYVNYQKNNNRGYLKFRCNENYVEVWASGAAMWTSL
;
A
#
# COMPACT_ATOMS: atom_id res chain seq x y z
N MET A 1 16.17 -46.50 -43.71
CA MET A 1 15.53 -45.30 -43.13
C MET A 1 15.47 -45.49 -41.62
N LYS A 2 16.09 -44.59 -40.85
CA LYS A 2 16.17 -44.65 -39.37
C LYS A 2 14.91 -44.04 -38.77
N THR A 3 14.19 -44.79 -37.94
CA THR A 3 13.13 -44.26 -37.06
C THR A 3 13.68 -44.13 -35.66
N HIS A 4 14.02 -42.90 -35.26
CA HIS A 4 14.27 -42.55 -33.87
C HIS A 4 12.96 -42.02 -33.28
N THR A 5 12.29 -42.85 -32.49
CA THR A 5 11.12 -42.45 -31.71
C THR A 5 11.61 -41.68 -30.49
N PHE A 6 11.60 -40.35 -30.57
CA PHE A 6 11.85 -39.48 -29.42
C PHE A 6 10.60 -39.46 -28.53
N VAL A 7 10.58 -40.27 -27.47
CA VAL A 7 9.62 -40.13 -26.36
C VAL A 7 10.41 -39.76 -25.11
N ALA A 8 10.73 -38.48 -24.97
CA ALA A 8 11.24 -37.92 -23.71
C ALA A 8 11.22 -36.38 -23.76
N ALA A 9 10.04 -35.75 -23.84
CA ALA A 9 9.96 -34.29 -23.72
C ALA A 9 8.58 -33.75 -23.29
N ALA A 10 7.78 -34.52 -22.55
CA ALA A 10 6.41 -34.10 -22.19
C ALA A 10 6.15 -33.97 -20.67
N VAL A 11 7.20 -33.89 -19.83
CA VAL A 11 7.03 -33.78 -18.36
C VAL A 11 7.63 -32.49 -17.77
N LEU A 12 8.19 -31.59 -18.59
CA LEU A 12 8.91 -30.41 -18.10
C LEU A 12 8.16 -29.07 -18.20
N LEU A 13 6.83 -29.07 -18.37
CA LEU A 13 6.05 -27.82 -18.51
C LEU A 13 5.01 -27.58 -17.39
N LEU A 14 5.17 -28.20 -16.21
CA LEU A 14 4.31 -27.93 -15.05
C LEU A 14 4.94 -27.01 -13.99
N SER A 15 6.18 -26.56 -14.16
CA SER A 15 6.80 -25.60 -13.24
C SER A 15 6.80 -24.21 -13.85
N GLY A 16 5.67 -23.52 -13.81
CA GLY A 16 5.61 -22.20 -14.43
C GLY A 16 4.28 -21.47 -14.28
N CYS A 17 3.76 -21.39 -13.06
CA CYS A 17 2.86 -20.33 -12.60
C CYS A 17 2.69 -20.47 -11.08
N ASP A 18 3.76 -20.29 -10.32
CA ASP A 18 3.60 -19.72 -8.97
C ASP A 18 3.20 -18.26 -9.17
N ILE A 19 1.97 -18.04 -9.63
CA ILE A 19 1.27 -16.79 -9.38
C ILE A 19 1.04 -16.84 -7.86
N THR A 20 2.03 -16.35 -7.11
CA THR A 20 1.76 -15.77 -5.81
C THR A 20 0.86 -14.57 -6.11
N THR A 21 -0.44 -14.80 -6.29
CA THR A 21 -1.46 -13.77 -6.16
C THR A 21 -1.11 -13.11 -4.85
N GLU A 22 -0.59 -11.88 -4.90
CA GLU A 22 -0.24 -11.14 -3.70
C GLU A 22 -1.51 -11.02 -2.88
N THR A 23 -1.68 -11.91 -1.90
CA THR A 23 -2.80 -11.93 -0.96
C THR A 23 -2.61 -10.82 0.07
N ARG A 24 -2.07 -9.68 -0.35
CA ARG A 24 -1.90 -8.55 0.54
C ARG A 24 -3.29 -8.07 0.89
N GLN A 25 -3.66 -8.27 2.14
CA GLN A 25 -4.95 -7.88 2.66
C GLN A 25 -5.00 -6.35 2.76
N PRO A 26 -6.21 -5.76 2.70
CA PRO A 26 -6.38 -4.37 3.11
C PRO A 26 -5.84 -4.13 4.52
N PRO A 27 -5.36 -2.91 4.81
CA PRO A 27 -4.99 -2.52 6.17
C PRO A 27 -6.11 -2.82 7.17
N THR A 28 -5.73 -3.38 8.32
CA THR A 28 -6.62 -3.58 9.46
C THR A 28 -6.83 -2.26 10.22
N ALA A 29 -7.78 -2.25 11.15
CA ALA A 29 -7.97 -1.10 12.05
C ALA A 29 -6.70 -0.78 12.88
N ASN A 30 -5.99 -1.82 13.31
CA ASN A 30 -4.72 -1.66 14.03
C ASN A 30 -3.62 -1.06 13.15
N ASP A 31 -3.55 -1.43 11.87
CA ASP A 31 -2.58 -0.83 10.93
C ASP A 31 -2.86 0.66 10.73
N ILE A 32 -4.13 1.05 10.67
CA ILE A 32 -4.58 2.45 10.58
C ILE A 32 -4.19 3.22 11.85
N GLU A 33 -4.46 2.67 13.03
CA GLU A 33 -4.09 3.29 14.30
C GLU A 33 -2.57 3.49 14.40
N MET A 34 -1.79 2.44 14.10
CA MET A 34 -0.33 2.52 14.08
C MET A 34 0.18 3.55 13.07
N CYS A 35 -0.47 3.69 11.91
CA CYS A 35 -0.15 4.74 10.95
C CYS A 35 -0.35 6.14 11.51
N GLN A 36 -1.51 6.38 12.13
CA GLN A 36 -1.85 7.67 12.73
C GLN A 36 -0.86 8.04 13.84
N GLN A 37 -0.46 7.08 14.66
CA GLN A 37 0.57 7.27 15.70
C GLN A 37 1.92 7.66 15.08
N ARG A 38 2.37 6.95 14.03
CA ARG A 38 3.63 7.26 13.32
C ARG A 38 3.60 8.67 12.74
N ILE A 39 2.49 9.08 12.12
CA ILE A 39 2.33 10.43 11.58
C ILE A 39 2.36 11.46 12.71
N ALA A 40 1.63 11.22 13.80
CA ALA A 40 1.60 12.13 14.95
C ALA A 40 3.01 12.37 15.52
N VAL A 41 3.83 11.31 15.65
CA VAL A 41 5.22 11.41 16.11
C VAL A 41 6.09 12.21 15.11
N LYS A 42 5.91 12.00 13.81
CA LYS A 42 6.71 12.67 12.76
C LYS A 42 6.35 14.14 12.56
N THR A 43 5.09 14.51 12.73
CA THR A 43 4.58 15.84 12.34
C THR A 43 4.04 16.68 13.50
N ASN A 44 3.91 16.10 14.70
CA ASN A 44 3.22 16.68 15.86
C ASN A 44 1.73 16.96 15.60
N TYR A 45 1.09 16.24 14.67
CA TYR A 45 -0.34 16.37 14.42
C TYR A 45 -1.17 15.55 15.41
N ALA A 46 -2.30 16.10 15.83
CA ALA A 46 -3.24 15.39 16.70
C ALA A 46 -3.99 14.29 15.95
N ILE A 47 -4.09 13.11 16.54
CA ILE A 47 -4.81 11.95 15.99
C ILE A 47 -6.30 12.25 15.81
N THR A 48 -6.87 13.13 16.64
CA THR A 48 -8.28 13.56 16.53
C THR A 48 -8.62 14.28 15.22
N ALA A 49 -7.62 14.70 14.46
CA ALA A 49 -7.79 15.32 13.14
C ALA A 49 -7.45 14.38 11.97
N MET A 50 -7.18 13.10 12.27
CA MET A 50 -6.87 12.07 11.27
C MET A 50 -8.00 11.05 11.16
N SER A 51 -8.25 10.57 9.94
CA SER A 51 -9.25 9.54 9.66
C SER A 51 -8.76 8.56 8.61
N ASP A 52 -9.36 7.37 8.55
CA ASP A 52 -9.02 6.40 7.52
C ASP A 52 -9.36 6.94 6.13
N ASN A 53 -8.54 6.58 5.14
CA ASN A 53 -8.91 6.75 3.75
C ASN A 53 -9.41 5.41 3.19
N SER A 54 -10.67 5.07 3.49
CA SER A 54 -11.27 3.77 3.16
C SER A 54 -11.14 3.39 1.68
N LEU A 55 -11.25 4.38 0.78
CA LEU A 55 -11.17 4.16 -0.66
C LEU A 55 -9.75 3.74 -1.07
N ASP A 56 -8.74 4.52 -0.66
CA ASP A 56 -7.34 4.21 -0.99
C ASP A 56 -6.86 2.92 -0.29
N ASN A 57 -7.31 2.65 0.94
CA ASN A 57 -6.99 1.44 1.69
C ASN A 57 -7.61 0.16 1.09
N LYS A 58 -8.74 0.26 0.38
CA LYS A 58 -9.39 -0.89 -0.27
C LYS A 58 -8.81 -1.20 -1.65
N SER A 59 -8.17 -0.23 -2.28
CA SER A 59 -7.55 -0.39 -3.60
C SER A 59 -6.46 -1.49 -3.60
N GLN A 60 -6.47 -2.32 -4.64
CA GLN A 60 -5.46 -3.37 -4.83
C GLN A 60 -4.09 -2.80 -5.22
N ASP A 61 -4.07 -1.66 -5.92
CA ASP A 61 -2.82 -1.01 -6.34
C ASP A 61 -2.04 -0.40 -5.16
N ASN A 62 -2.72 -0.26 -4.02
CA ASN A 62 -2.24 0.41 -2.81
C ASN A 62 -1.83 -0.56 -1.70
N ARG A 63 -1.81 -1.86 -1.98
CA ARG A 63 -1.40 -2.88 -1.01
C ARG A 63 0.03 -2.61 -0.51
N ASN A 64 0.26 -2.89 0.77
CA ASN A 64 1.43 -2.49 1.59
C ASN A 64 1.49 -1.06 2.08
N TRP A 65 0.50 -0.22 1.77
CA TRP A 65 0.42 1.13 2.30
C TRP A 65 -0.89 1.30 3.07
N VAL A 66 -0.80 2.07 4.14
CA VAL A 66 -1.94 2.53 4.93
C VAL A 66 -2.12 4.00 4.65
N TYR A 67 -3.32 4.38 4.21
CA TYR A 67 -3.69 5.73 3.84
C TYR A 67 -4.59 6.35 4.89
N VAL A 68 -4.25 7.57 5.27
CA VAL A 68 -4.92 8.36 6.30
C VAL A 68 -5.13 9.77 5.77
N ASN A 69 -6.30 10.34 6.02
CA ASN A 69 -6.58 11.74 5.71
C ASN A 69 -6.35 12.59 6.96
N TYR A 70 -5.81 13.78 6.79
CA TYR A 70 -5.75 14.81 7.82
C TYR A 70 -6.56 16.02 7.37
N GLN A 71 -7.52 16.41 8.21
CA GLN A 71 -8.32 17.61 8.01
C GLN A 71 -7.87 18.67 9.01
N LYS A 72 -7.26 19.74 8.49
CA LYS A 72 -6.86 20.86 9.35
C LYS A 72 -8.10 21.58 9.86
N ASN A 73 -8.21 21.75 11.18
CA ASN A 73 -9.20 22.64 11.77
C ASN A 73 -9.03 24.04 11.15
N ASN A 74 -10.14 24.62 10.66
CA ASN A 74 -10.24 25.89 9.93
C ASN A 74 -10.06 25.85 8.38
N ASN A 75 -10.46 24.75 7.72
CA ASN A 75 -10.76 24.70 6.27
C ASN A 75 -9.62 25.06 5.27
N ARG A 76 -8.34 25.02 5.69
CA ARG A 76 -7.21 25.38 4.81
C ARG A 76 -6.66 24.24 3.94
N GLY A 77 -7.45 23.19 3.74
CA GLY A 77 -7.12 22.08 2.83
C GLY A 77 -7.00 20.73 3.54
N TYR A 78 -6.92 19.69 2.71
CA TYR A 78 -6.76 18.31 3.13
C TYR A 78 -5.33 17.86 2.81
N LEU A 79 -4.69 17.21 3.77
CA LEU A 79 -3.47 16.46 3.53
C LEU A 79 -3.82 14.97 3.50
N LYS A 80 -3.21 14.24 2.57
CA LYS A 80 -3.22 12.79 2.62
C LYS A 80 -1.89 12.32 3.14
N PHE A 81 -1.91 11.33 4.01
CA PHE A 81 -0.73 10.63 4.46
C PHE A 81 -0.80 9.18 3.99
N ARG A 82 0.36 8.61 3.73
CA ARG A 82 0.51 7.16 3.61
C ARG A 82 1.69 6.69 4.44
N CYS A 83 1.58 5.51 5.01
CA CYS A 83 2.66 4.90 5.74
C CYS A 83 2.79 3.41 5.44
N ASN A 84 3.99 2.89 5.64
CA ASN A 84 4.27 1.46 5.72
C ASN A 84 5.30 1.23 6.83
N GLU A 85 5.87 0.03 6.89
CA GLU A 85 6.86 -0.33 7.92
C GLU A 85 8.05 0.64 7.98
N ASN A 86 8.46 1.20 6.83
CA ASN A 86 9.70 1.97 6.67
C ASN A 86 9.46 3.47 6.44
N TYR A 87 8.31 3.86 5.90
CA TYR A 87 8.08 5.20 5.39
C TYR A 87 6.82 5.83 5.95
N VAL A 88 6.87 7.15 6.12
CA VAL A 88 5.71 8.03 6.32
C VAL A 88 5.82 9.12 5.27
N GLU A 89 4.80 9.27 4.45
CA GLU A 89 4.78 10.24 3.36
C GLU A 89 3.52 11.09 3.40
N VAL A 90 3.64 12.31 2.91
CA VAL A 90 2.55 13.28 2.81
C VAL A 90 2.32 13.68 1.36
N TRP A 91 1.05 13.89 1.01
CA TRP A 91 0.61 14.51 -0.22
C TRP A 91 -0.23 15.73 0.10
N ALA A 92 0.16 16.87 -0.48
CA ALA A 92 -0.64 18.09 -0.52
C ALA A 92 -1.03 18.36 -1.98
N SER A 93 -2.27 18.77 -2.24
CA SER A 93 -2.78 18.98 -3.61
C SER A 93 -1.95 19.97 -4.44
N GLY A 94 -1.24 20.90 -3.78
CA GLY A 94 -0.34 21.84 -4.46
C GLY A 94 1.05 21.29 -4.79
N ALA A 95 1.47 20.18 -4.19
CA ALA A 95 2.80 19.58 -4.40
C ALA A 95 2.82 18.57 -5.56
N ALA A 96 1.67 17.97 -5.89
CA ALA A 96 1.53 16.94 -6.93
C ALA A 96 2.49 15.74 -6.83
N MET A 97 3.06 15.49 -5.64
CA MET A 97 3.95 14.36 -5.38
C MET A 97 3.90 13.95 -3.90
N TRP A 98 4.24 12.68 -3.65
CA TRP A 98 4.46 12.18 -2.29
C TRP A 98 5.82 12.66 -1.78
N THR A 99 5.84 13.19 -0.55
CA THR A 99 7.05 13.66 0.11
C THR A 99 7.27 12.87 1.39
N SER A 100 8.46 12.29 1.57
CA SER A 100 8.83 11.59 2.81
C SER A 100 9.02 12.56 3.97
N LEU A 101 8.61 12.13 5.17
CA LEU A 101 8.69 12.86 6.43
C LEU A 101 9.77 12.33 7.40
#